data_AF-A0A2K3KEA0-F1
#
_entry.id   AF-A0A2K3KEA0-F1
#
_cell.length_a   1.000
_cell.length_b   1.000
_cell.length_c   1.000
_cell.angle_alpha   90.00
_cell.angle_beta   90.00
_cell.angle_gamma   90.00
#
_symmetry.space_group_name_H-M   'P 1'
#
loop_
_entity.id
_entity.type
_entity.pdbx_description
1 polymer ?
#
loop_
_entity_poly.entity_id
_entity_poly.type
_entity_poly.pdbx_seq_one_letter_code
_entity_poly.pdbx_strand_id
1 'polypeptide(L)' 'VGKFMRKFVLPENANTDAVSAVCQDGVLTVSVDKLPPPQPKKPRTIEVKIA' A
#
# COMPACT_ATOMS: atom_id res chain seq x y z
N VAL A 1 25.26 9.85 -23.16
CA VAL A 1 24.28 10.12 -22.08
C VAL A 1 23.48 8.85 -21.85
N GLY A 2 23.48 8.31 -20.63
CA GLY A 2 22.87 7.02 -20.32
C GLY A 2 21.38 7.12 -20.03
N LYS A 3 20.60 6.15 -20.49
CA LYS A 3 19.19 5.96 -20.10
C LYS A 3 19.15 4.96 -18.94
N PHE A 4 18.54 5.34 -17.82
CA PHE A 4 18.39 4.49 -16.64
C PHE A 4 16.90 4.22 -16.37
N MET A 5 16.53 2.96 -16.15
CA MET A 5 15.15 2.56 -15.87
C MET A 5 15.13 1.48 -14.78
N ARG A 6 14.33 1.69 -13.73
CA ARG A 6 14.04 0.71 -12.69
C ARG A 6 12.53 0.50 -12.59
N LYS A 7 12.10 -0.74 -12.38
CA LYS A 7 10.70 -1.11 -12.15
C LYS A 7 10.61 -1.85 -10.82
N PHE A 8 9.59 -1.55 -10.04
CA PHE A 8 9.30 -2.18 -8.76
C PHE A 8 7.89 -2.72 -8.77
N VAL A 9 7.70 -3.92 -8.23
CA VAL A 9 6.36 -4.50 -8.03
C VAL A 9 5.81 -3.91 -6.74
N LEU A 10 4.64 -3.29 -6.83
CA LEU A 10 3.95 -2.74 -5.68
C LEU A 10 3.08 -3.82 -5.00
N PRO A 11 2.90 -3.76 -3.68
CA PRO A 11 1.97 -4.63 -2.97
C PRO A 11 0.52 -4.31 -3.36
N GLU A 12 -0.39 -5.28 -3.16
CA GLU A 12 -1.82 -5.15 -3.52
C GLU A 12 -2.53 -3.97 -2.84
N ASN A 13 -2.07 -3.58 -1.64
CA ASN A 13 -2.64 -2.49 -0.88
C ASN A 13 -1.94 -1.15 -1.13
N ALA A 14 -1.15 -1.01 -2.19
CA ALA A 14 -0.58 0.28 -2.57
C ALA A 14 -1.63 1.16 -3.26
N ASN A 15 -1.66 2.45 -2.91
CA ASN A 15 -2.47 3.45 -3.57
C ASN A 15 -1.69 4.03 -4.77
N THR A 16 -1.97 3.51 -5.97
CA THR A 16 -1.31 3.95 -7.21
C THR A 16 -1.69 5.36 -7.66
N ASP A 17 -2.76 5.93 -7.13
CA ASP A 17 -3.20 7.28 -7.46
C ASP A 17 -2.45 8.36 -6.66
N ALA A 18 -1.83 7.95 -5.53
CA ALA A 18 -1.13 8.83 -4.59
C ALA A 18 0.40 8.68 -4.66
N VAL A 19 0.96 8.35 -5.83
CA VAL A 19 2.42 8.26 -5.99
C VAL A 19 3.04 9.65 -5.97
N SER A 20 4.08 9.84 -5.15
CA SER A 20 4.88 11.07 -5.11
C SER A 20 6.36 10.78 -5.26
N ALA A 21 7.11 11.74 -5.79
CA ALA A 21 8.55 11.61 -6.00
C ALA A 21 9.27 12.93 -5.69
N VAL A 22 10.41 12.82 -5.02
CA VAL A 22 11.29 13.95 -4.69
C VAL A 22 12.72 13.56 -5.04
N CYS A 23 13.44 14.50 -5.65
CA CYS A 23 14.88 14.37 -5.89
C CYS A 23 15.63 15.34 -4.97
N GLN A 24 16.48 14.81 -4.10
CA GLN A 24 17.27 15.59 -3.16
C GLN A 24 18.68 15.00 -3.07
N ASP A 25 19.70 15.84 -3.15
CA ASP A 25 21.13 15.45 -3.06
C ASP A 25 21.53 14.29 -4.02
N GLY A 26 20.93 14.27 -5.21
CA GLY A 26 21.19 13.24 -6.23
C GLY A 26 20.46 11.91 -5.99
N VAL A 27 19.58 11.83 -4.98
CA VAL A 27 18.77 10.65 -4.67
C VAL A 27 17.32 10.90 -5.07
N LEU A 28 16.78 10.01 -5.92
CA LEU A 28 15.35 9.97 -6.24
C LEU A 28 14.62 9.08 -5.22
N THR A 29 13.78 9.71 -4.41
CA THR A 29 12.88 9.03 -3.46
C THR A 29 11.49 8.96 -4.08
N VAL A 30 10.89 7.77 -4.09
CA VAL A 30 9.53 7.54 -4.58
C VAL A 30 8.70 6.97 -3.43
N SER A 31 7.60 7.63 -3.09
CA SER A 31 6.70 7.26 -2.01
C SER A 31 5.35 6.85 -2.57
N VAL A 32 4.81 5.75 -2.04
CA VAL A 32 3.49 5.23 -2.38
C VAL A 32 2.75 4.90 -1.10
N ASP A 33 1.63 5.57 -0.86
CA ASP A 33 0.84 5.36 0.33
C ASP A 33 0.12 4.00 0.29
N LYS A 34 -0.14 3.44 1.48
CA LYS A 34 -0.94 2.21 1.59
C LYS A 34 -2.41 2.56 1.73
N LEU A 35 -3.27 1.80 1.06
CA LEU A 35 -4.70 1.80 1.29
C LEU A 35 -4.98 1.39 2.75
N PRO A 36 -5.95 2.05 3.41
CA PRO A 36 -6.32 1.70 4.77
C PRO A 36 -6.78 0.23 4.84
N PRO A 37 -6.51 -0.49 5.94
CA PRO A 37 -6.96 -1.86 6.09
C PRO A 37 -8.50 -1.91 5.97
N PRO A 38 -9.06 -2.96 5.34
CA PRO A 38 -10.50 -3.18 5.36
C PRO A 38 -10.98 -3.14 6.80
N GLN A 39 -12.06 -2.40 7.09
CA GLN A 39 -12.58 -2.25 8.45
C GLN A 39 -12.69 -3.64 9.11
N PRO A 40 -12.22 -3.79 10.37
CA PRO A 40 -12.26 -5.08 11.05
C PRO A 40 -13.69 -5.61 10.99
N LYS A 41 -13.84 -6.80 10.40
CA LYS A 41 -15.13 -7.49 10.32
C LYS A 41 -15.69 -7.50 11.74
N LYS A 42 -16.84 -6.85 11.95
CA LYS A 42 -17.52 -6.80 13.25
C LYS A 42 -17.53 -8.22 13.83
N PRO A 43 -17.14 -8.41 15.10
CA PRO A 43 -17.13 -9.74 15.70
C PRO A 43 -18.52 -10.35 15.53
N ARG A 44 -18.58 -11.48 14.82
CA ARG A 44 -19.81 -12.25 14.71
C ARG A 44 -19.98 -12.98 16.03
N THR A 45 -20.87 -12.51 16.89
CA THR A 45 -21.33 -13.29 18.03
C THR A 45 -22.12 -14.48 17.49
N ILE A 46 -21.60 -15.69 17.67
CA ILE A 46 -22.31 -16.92 17.35
C ILE A 46 -23.01 -17.35 18.63
N GLU A 47 -24.34 -17.29 18.65
CA GLU A 47 -25.13 -17.85 19.75
C GLU A 47 -25.02 -19.38 19.74
N VAL A 48 -24.54 -19.94 20.84
CA VAL A 48 -24.50 -21.40 21.05
C VAL A 48 -25.83 -21.80 21.69
N LYS A 49 -26.69 -22.52 20.95
CA LYS A 49 -27.86 -23.20 21.53
C LYS A 49 -27.40 -24.53 22.16
N ILE A 50 -27.60 -24.65 23.46
CA ILE A 50 -27.41 -25.90 24.19
C ILE A 50 -28.73 -26.68 24.12
N ALA A 51 -28.66 -27.98 23.80
CA ALA A 51 -29.80 -28.90 23.74
C ALA A 51 -30.15 -29.48 25.12
#